data_AF-A0A4Y9L2M8-F1
#
_entry.id   AF-A0A4Y9L2M8-F1
#
_cell.length_a   1.000
_cell.length_b   1.000
_cell.length_c   1.000
_cell.angle_alpha   90.00
_cell.angle_beta   90.00
_cell.angle_gamma   90.00
#
_symmetry.space_group_name_H-M   'P 1'
#
loop_
_entity.id
_entity.type
_entity.pdbx_description
1 polymer ?
#
loop_
_entity_poly.entity_id
_entity_poly.type
_entity_poly.pdbx_seq_one_letter_code
_entity_poly.pdbx_strand_id
1 'polypeptide(L)'
;MRSKTEAEIMHRWPALSDGALEILTNAALVEGEWFVNAENLLAAAELVGLGLVQAREGDDGIDLVLTDAARALVNKRCRGRLST
;
A
#
# COMPACT_ATOMS: atom_id res chain seq x y z
N MET A 1 -17.05 13.12 5.92
CA MET A 1 -16.55 12.41 7.11
C MET A 1 -15.44 11.48 6.66
N ARG A 2 -14.24 11.50 7.26
CA ARG A 2 -13.22 10.49 6.97
C ARG A 2 -13.61 9.20 7.69
N SER A 3 -13.47 8.05 7.04
CA SER A 3 -13.71 6.77 7.72
C SER A 3 -12.64 6.58 8.81
N LYS A 4 -13.00 5.91 9.90
CA LYS A 4 -12.09 5.65 11.04
C LYS A 4 -10.77 5.00 10.57
N THR A 5 -10.87 4.12 9.57
CA THR A 5 -9.76 3.44 8.89
C THR A 5 -8.82 4.42 8.17
N GLU A 6 -9.34 5.44 7.47
CA GLU A 6 -8.51 6.43 6.75
C GLU A 6 -7.67 7.28 7.73
N ALA A 7 -8.24 7.63 8.89
CA ALA A 7 -7.55 8.39 9.92
C ALA A 7 -6.43 7.58 10.62
N GLU A 8 -6.69 6.30 10.92
CA GLU A 8 -5.70 5.39 11.50
C GLU A 8 -4.53 5.14 10.54
N ILE A 9 -4.81 4.94 9.26
CA ILE A 9 -3.78 4.79 8.23
C ILE A 9 -2.94 6.07 8.10
N MET A 10 -3.55 7.25 8.05
CA MET A 10 -2.81 8.51 7.94
C MET A 10 -1.88 8.76 9.14
N HIS A 11 -2.27 8.31 10.34
CA HIS A 11 -1.46 8.43 11.55
C HIS A 11 -0.31 7.40 11.58
N ARG A 12 -0.50 6.21 11.00
CA ARG A 12 0.52 5.14 10.92
C ARG A 12 1.42 5.25 9.70
N TRP A 13 1.06 6.04 8.69
CA TRP A 13 1.87 6.30 7.51
C TRP A 13 3.32 6.74 7.79
N PRO A 14 3.61 7.63 8.76
CA PRO A 14 4.99 8.00 9.10
C PRO A 14 5.78 6.87 9.77
N ALA A 15 5.11 5.79 10.18
CA ALA A 15 5.74 4.62 10.77
C ALA A 15 5.95 3.49 9.75
N LEU A 16 5.57 3.69 8.47
CA LEU A 16 5.89 2.74 7.41
C LEU A 16 7.40 2.66 7.23
N SER A 17 7.93 1.44 7.09
CA SER A 17 9.29 1.26 6.60
C SER A 17 9.46 1.85 5.19
N ASP A 18 10.69 2.24 4.84
CA ASP A 18 11.00 2.77 3.51
C ASP A 18 10.59 1.79 2.39
N GLY A 19 10.78 0.48 2.63
CA GLY A 19 10.33 -0.57 1.71
C GLY A 19 8.81 -0.67 1.60
N ALA A 20 8.07 -0.55 2.71
CA ALA A 20 6.60 -0.53 2.66
C ALA A 20 6.07 0.71 1.95
N LEU A 21 6.72 1.87 2.15
CA LEU A 21 6.38 3.11 1.47
C LEU A 21 6.62 3.01 -0.05
N GLU A 22 7.75 2.42 -0.46
CA GLU A 22 8.10 2.19 -1.85
C GLU A 22 7.08 1.27 -2.55
N ILE A 23 6.80 0.10 -1.95
CA ILE A 23 5.82 -0.86 -2.46
C ILE A 23 4.45 -0.20 -2.61
N LEU A 24 3.99 0.50 -1.57
CA LEU A 24 2.67 1.12 -1.56
C LEU A 24 2.55 2.25 -2.59
N THR A 25 3.62 3.00 -2.82
CA THR A 25 3.66 4.07 -3.82
C THR A 25 3.63 3.50 -5.22
N ASN A 26 4.48 2.51 -5.48
CA ASN A 26 4.57 1.91 -6.80
C ASN A 26 3.28 1.12 -7.11
N ALA A 27 2.68 0.41 -6.14
CA ALA A 27 1.42 -0.29 -6.31
C ALA A 27 0.27 0.61 -6.74
N ALA A 28 0.27 1.86 -6.29
CA ALA A 28 -0.74 2.82 -6.71
C ALA A 28 -0.47 3.39 -8.11
N LEU A 29 0.78 3.38 -8.59
CA LEU A 29 1.15 3.91 -9.89
C LEU A 29 0.84 2.96 -11.04
N VAL A 30 0.97 1.65 -10.83
CA VAL A 30 0.79 0.65 -11.91
C VAL A 30 -0.64 0.12 -12.01
N GLU A 31 -1.54 0.49 -11.10
CA GLU A 31 -2.91 -0.06 -10.94
C GLU A 31 -3.01 -1.61 -10.89
N GLY A 32 -1.89 -2.32 -10.96
CA GLY A 32 -1.81 -3.76 -11.11
C GLY A 32 -1.44 -4.46 -9.81
N GLU A 33 -1.63 -5.77 -9.82
CA GLU A 33 -1.29 -6.72 -8.77
C GLU A 33 0.23 -6.84 -8.62
N TRP A 34 0.69 -7.01 -7.38
CA TRP A 34 2.10 -6.95 -7.02
C TRP A 34 2.59 -8.26 -6.46
N PHE A 35 3.64 -8.81 -7.07
CA PHE A 35 4.23 -10.07 -6.67
C PHE A 35 5.14 -9.92 -5.45
N VAL A 36 4.91 -10.74 -4.42
CA VAL A 36 5.75 -10.79 -3.22
C VAL A 36 6.92 -11.74 -3.42
N ASN A 37 8.15 -11.24 -3.28
CA ASN A 37 9.38 -12.01 -3.24
C ASN A 37 10.03 -11.94 -1.84
N ALA A 38 11.12 -12.69 -1.63
CA ALA A 38 11.79 -12.72 -0.32
C ALA A 38 12.33 -11.35 0.14
N GLU A 39 12.67 -10.47 -0.81
CA GLU A 39 13.24 -9.15 -0.52
C GLU A 39 12.17 -8.16 -0.04
N ASN A 40 10.93 -8.31 -0.50
CA ASN A 40 9.84 -7.41 -0.19
C ASN A 40 8.79 -7.99 0.78
N LEU A 41 8.97 -9.24 1.22
CA LEU A 41 8.05 -9.98 2.10
C LEU A 41 7.76 -9.27 3.44
N LEU A 42 8.77 -8.67 4.06
CA LEU A 42 8.59 -7.96 5.34
C LEU A 42 7.73 -6.70 5.17
N ALA A 43 7.98 -5.95 4.11
CA ALA A 43 7.21 -4.76 3.78
C ALA A 43 5.79 -5.12 3.35
N ALA A 44 5.61 -6.21 2.59
CA ALA A 44 4.29 -6.78 2.29
C ALA A 44 3.50 -7.14 3.55
N ALA A 45 4.11 -7.86 4.49
CA ALA A 45 3.48 -8.25 5.76
C ALA A 45 3.09 -7.04 6.62
N GLU A 46 3.92 -6.00 6.63
CA GLU A 46 3.61 -4.73 7.29
C GLU A 46 2.36 -4.08 6.69
N LEU A 47 2.29 -3.97 5.37
CA LEU A 47 1.13 -3.39 4.67
C LEU A 47 -0.15 -4.20 4.89
N VAL A 48 -0.05 -5.54 4.96
CA VAL A 48 -1.18 -6.42 5.31
C VAL A 48 -1.62 -6.21 6.76
N GLY A 49 -0.68 -6.15 7.70
CA GLY A 49 -0.98 -5.91 9.12
C GLY A 49 -1.60 -4.53 9.40
N LEU A 50 -1.40 -3.58 8.50
CA LEU A 50 -2.04 -2.27 8.50
C LEU A 50 -3.38 -2.22 7.76
N GLY A 51 -3.77 -3.31 7.09
CA GLY A 51 -4.99 -3.38 6.27
C GLY A 51 -4.92 -2.52 5.02
N LEU A 52 -3.71 -2.18 4.54
CA LEU A 52 -3.52 -1.36 3.34
C LEU A 52 -3.62 -2.18 2.06
N VAL A 53 -3.16 -3.42 2.14
CA VAL A 53 -3.21 -4.38 1.04
C VAL A 53 -3.91 -5.66 1.51
N GLN A 54 -4.52 -6.36 0.57
CA GLN A 54 -4.99 -7.72 0.71
C GLN A 54 -4.04 -8.65 -0.02
N ALA A 55 -3.60 -9.71 0.64
CA ALA A 55 -2.91 -10.80 0.00
C ALA A 55 -3.93 -11.74 -0.67
N ARG A 56 -3.67 -12.12 -1.92
CA ARG A 56 -4.43 -13.11 -2.69
C ARG A 56 -3.46 -14.12 -3.27
N GLU A 57 -3.94 -15.35 -3.42
CA GLU A 57 -3.18 -16.37 -4.16
C GLU A 57 -3.31 -16.06 -5.64
N GLY A 58 -2.16 -15.89 -6.30
CA GLY A 58 -1.99 -15.67 -7.72
C GLY A 58 -1.30 -16.85 -8.38
N ASP A 59 -1.27 -16.86 -9.72
CA ASP A 59 -0.75 -17.99 -10.50
C ASP A 59 0.73 -18.30 -10.21
N ASP A 60 1.53 -17.29 -9.84
CA ASP A 60 2.95 -17.42 -9.56
C ASP A 60 3.29 -17.33 -8.04
N GLY A 61 2.30 -17.11 -7.17
CA GLY A 61 2.54 -16.94 -5.72
C GLY A 61 1.51 -16.06 -5.00
N ILE A 62 1.95 -15.07 -4.20
CA ILE A 62 1.06 -14.15 -3.49
C ILE A 62 1.04 -12.80 -4.21
N ASP A 63 -0.16 -12.40 -4.63
CA ASP A 63 -0.45 -11.07 -5.14
C ASP A 63 -0.94 -10.16 -4.03
N LEU A 64 -0.45 -8.93 -4.01
CA LEU A 64 -0.97 -7.87 -3.15
C LEU A 64 -1.89 -6.96 -3.94
N VAL A 65 -3.10 -6.78 -3.40
CA VAL A 65 -4.10 -5.86 -3.94
C VAL A 65 -4.29 -4.69 -2.99
N LEU A 66 -4.14 -3.46 -3.48
CA LEU A 66 -4.46 -2.27 -2.69
C LEU A 66 -5.95 -2.22 -2.36
N THR A 67 -6.24 -1.95 -1.08
CA THR A 67 -7.60 -1.61 -0.64
C THR A 67 -8.03 -0.24 -1.16
N ASP A 68 -9.34 0.00 -1.27
CA ASP A 68 -9.87 1.31 -1.69
C ASP A 68 -9.39 2.46 -0.78
N ALA A 69 -9.27 2.18 0.52
CA ALA A 69 -8.74 3.13 1.50
C ALA A 69 -7.27 3.49 1.21
N ALA A 70 -6.44 2.49 0.92
CA ALA A 70 -5.05 2.71 0.54
C ALA A 70 -4.93 3.45 -0.80
N ARG A 71 -5.72 3.08 -1.82
CA ARG A 71 -5.75 3.78 -3.12
C ARG A 71 -6.11 5.25 -2.96
N ALA A 72 -7.15 5.57 -2.19
CA ALA A 72 -7.57 6.95 -1.95
C ALA A 72 -6.45 7.76 -1.26
N LEU A 73 -5.73 7.12 -0.35
CA LEU A 73 -4.69 7.74 0.44
C LEU A 73 -3.40 7.99 -0.37
N VAL A 74 -2.97 7.00 -1.16
CA VAL A 74 -1.84 7.17 -2.08
C VAL A 74 -2.17 8.23 -3.13
N ASN A 75 -3.36 8.19 -3.73
CA ASN A 75 -3.78 9.22 -4.70
C ASN A 75 -3.75 10.64 -4.12
N LYS A 76 -4.19 10.81 -2.88
CA LYS A 76 -4.17 12.11 -2.20
C LYS A 76 -2.75 12.61 -1.90
N ARG A 77 -1.81 11.71 -1.64
CA ARG A 77 -0.44 12.05 -1.22
C ARG A 77 0.53 12.15 -2.42
N CYS A 78 0.34 11.32 -3.44
CA CYS A 78 1.12 11.33 -4.68
C CYS A 78 0.65 12.41 -5.67
N ARG A 79 -0.65 12.76 -5.74
CA ARG A 79 -1.08 13.96 -6.49
C ARG A 79 -0.50 15.25 -5.90
N GLY A 80 -0.23 15.29 -4.60
CA GLY A 80 0.48 16.41 -3.96
C GLY A 80 1.97 16.51 -4.34
N ARG A 81 2.58 15.46 -4.91
CA ARG A 81 4.00 15.43 -5.33
C ARG A 81 4.22 15.55 -6.84
N LEU A 82 3.16 15.44 -7.67
CA LEU A 82 3.24 15.56 -9.14
C LEU A 82 2.79 16.94 -9.66
N SER A 83 2.49 17.90 -8.79
CA SER A 83 2.09 19.28 -9.15
C SER A 83 3.17 20.33 -8.88
N THR A 84 4.45 19.95 -8.92
CA THR A 84 5.60 20.88 -8.85
C THR A 84 6.53 20.64 -10.02
#